data_AF-A0A7S4JP78-F1
#
_entry.id   AF-A0A7S4JP78-F1
#
_cell.length_a   1.000
_cell.length_b   1.000
_cell.length_c   1.000
_cell.angle_alpha   90.00
_cell.angle_beta   90.00
_cell.angle_gamma   90.00
#
_symmetry.space_group_name_H-M   'P 1'
#
loop_
_entity.id
_entity.type
_entity.pdbx_description
1 polymer ?
#
loop_
_entity_poly.entity_id
_entity_poly.type
_entity_poly.pdbx_seq_one_letter_code
_entity_poly.pdbx_strand_id
1 'polypeptide(L)'
;MASCAPFTVNETEGERGWSSKFPPPGATGRCGRHMWPATDATDGRGEFEMNAVEEIRQYVRSRGLEACCLDFPGSIELAIDEEELELIRSGHGEFWDEEKVTEVLGCRPGSFRGGMFHAGGGKVSPLVLRDALLQDAIDRGARLLSSCVVERIEEKDDRVVLHTCMKTIEVEKVIVCSNAWIPQILSEYESIIRPTCDVVLMTRPLPPAWKFGFTAGDDQWYGMQMQDGRIFLGGASRECECLSLESERNVNEDASRQLRDFMSKFPFLSESDIEAEWTGLIAETPDLRPVVGAVPGRKRVWVCGGFSGHGMPVSCSLARETAEMALRGERRSDKKYVSCLDAARFHRSQNKLPPLHDPGRGEEEEEAREDAREEELEEDIDQLFRELGEKRGVALMDALKPRIEAPLPPLQPAVRGLCEMHQEGTKQG
;
A
#
# COMPACT_ATOMS: atom_id res chain seq x y z
N MET A 1 6.57 -26.00 -34.45
CA MET A 1 7.48 -26.10 -33.29
C MET A 1 8.41 -24.90 -33.35
N ALA A 2 8.05 -23.82 -32.65
CA ALA A 2 8.89 -22.64 -32.49
C ALA A 2 9.26 -22.61 -31.00
N SER A 3 10.56 -22.67 -30.71
CA SER A 3 11.09 -22.77 -29.36
C SER A 3 10.77 -21.51 -28.56
N CYS A 4 10.05 -21.67 -27.45
CA CYS A 4 10.06 -20.70 -26.35
C CYS A 4 11.51 -20.57 -25.85
N ALA A 5 12.16 -19.44 -26.16
CA ALA A 5 13.36 -19.06 -25.44
C ALA A 5 12.92 -18.60 -24.03
N PRO A 6 13.50 -19.14 -22.94
CA PRO A 6 13.30 -18.59 -21.62
C PRO A 6 13.85 -17.16 -21.59
N PHE A 7 13.18 -16.29 -20.84
CA PHE A 7 13.67 -14.95 -20.51
C PHE A 7 15.01 -15.13 -19.75
N THR A 8 16.14 -15.07 -20.45
CA THR A 8 17.45 -14.97 -19.80
C THR A 8 17.63 -13.53 -19.38
N VAL A 9 17.41 -13.27 -18.09
CA VAL A 9 17.99 -12.09 -17.42
C VAL A 9 19.50 -12.30 -17.49
N ASN A 10 20.20 -11.46 -18.25
CA ASN A 10 21.65 -11.54 -18.37
C ASN A 10 22.28 -11.32 -16.99
N GLU A 11 22.86 -12.35 -16.40
CA GLU A 11 23.54 -12.31 -15.09
C GLU A 11 24.95 -11.70 -15.15
N THR A 12 25.39 -11.17 -16.29
CA THR A 12 26.79 -10.80 -16.52
C THR A 12 27.12 -9.31 -16.44
N GLU A 13 26.18 -8.43 -16.12
CA GLU A 13 26.50 -7.03 -15.79
C GLU A 13 25.85 -6.67 -14.46
N GLY A 14 26.65 -6.16 -13.52
CA GLY A 14 26.23 -5.73 -12.18
C GLY A 14 25.29 -4.53 -12.16
N GLU A 15 24.52 -4.32 -13.22
CA GLU A 15 23.50 -3.30 -13.36
C GLU A 15 22.12 -3.94 -13.31
N ARG A 16 21.61 -4.18 -12.09
CA ARG A 16 20.15 -4.20 -11.85
C ARG A 16 19.61 -2.77 -11.90
N GLY A 17 20.00 -2.03 -12.94
CA GLY A 17 19.81 -0.59 -13.09
C GLY A 17 18.37 -0.29 -13.45
N TRP A 18 17.72 0.50 -12.61
CA TRP A 18 16.49 1.18 -12.97
C TRP A 18 16.79 2.08 -14.19
N SER A 19 16.13 1.82 -15.32
CA SER A 19 16.30 2.65 -16.52
C SER A 19 15.40 3.88 -16.40
N SER A 20 16.01 5.06 -16.23
CA SER A 20 15.31 6.34 -16.15
C SER A 20 14.48 6.69 -17.39
N LYS A 21 14.70 6.00 -18.50
CA LYS A 21 13.93 6.21 -19.73
C LYS A 21 12.60 5.46 -19.73
N PHE A 22 12.48 4.36 -19.00
CA PHE A 22 11.28 3.50 -19.01
C PHE A 22 11.14 2.79 -17.65
N PRO A 23 10.50 3.43 -16.64
CA PRO A 23 10.14 2.71 -15.44
C PRO A 23 9.23 1.52 -15.82
N PRO A 24 9.31 0.39 -15.09
CA PRO A 24 8.44 -0.75 -15.32
C PRO A 24 6.96 -0.34 -15.29
N PRO A 25 6.12 -0.94 -16.14
CA PRO A 25 4.75 -0.47 -16.35
C PRO A 25 3.87 -0.62 -15.10
N GLY A 26 2.88 0.28 -14.99
CA GLY A 26 1.90 0.30 -13.91
C GLY A 26 2.43 0.87 -12.59
N ALA A 27 1.53 1.04 -11.63
CA ALA A 27 1.83 1.64 -10.33
C ALA A 27 2.95 0.90 -9.57
N THR A 28 2.99 -0.43 -9.65
CA THR A 28 4.01 -1.26 -8.97
C THR A 28 5.44 -0.93 -9.41
N GLY A 29 5.66 -0.57 -10.68
CA GLY A 29 7.00 -0.21 -11.16
C GLY A 29 7.42 1.23 -10.88
N ARG A 30 6.47 2.06 -10.43
CA ARG A 30 6.61 3.51 -10.26
C ARG A 30 6.43 3.98 -8.82
N CYS A 31 6.04 3.11 -7.89
CA CYS A 31 5.74 3.49 -6.52
C CYS A 31 6.98 3.90 -5.70
N GLY A 32 6.72 4.66 -4.63
CA GLY A 32 7.72 5.08 -3.63
C GLY A 32 8.32 3.97 -2.76
N ARG A 33 7.83 2.72 -2.89
CA ARG A 33 8.37 1.51 -2.23
C ARG A 33 8.11 1.40 -0.71
N HIS A 34 7.29 2.28 -0.15
CA HIS A 34 6.92 2.25 1.27
C HIS A 34 6.09 0.99 1.62
N MET A 35 6.41 0.40 2.76
CA MET A 35 5.70 -0.72 3.38
C MET A 35 5.32 -0.31 4.79
N TRP A 36 4.16 0.32 4.92
CA TRP A 36 3.64 0.75 6.21
C TRP A 36 2.30 0.07 6.47
N PRO A 37 2.21 -0.89 7.39
CA PRO A 37 0.90 -1.40 7.81
C PRO A 37 0.21 -0.36 8.66
N ALA A 38 -1.09 -0.15 8.41
CA ALA A 38 -1.93 0.64 9.29
C ALA A 38 -1.90 0.07 10.71
N THR A 39 -1.91 0.95 11.70
CA THR A 39 -1.95 0.59 13.12
C THR A 39 -3.33 0.78 13.73
N ASP A 40 -4.33 1.18 12.92
CA ASP A 40 -5.70 1.37 13.34
C ASP A 40 -6.40 0.04 13.64
N ALA A 41 -7.14 -0.01 14.75
CA ALA A 41 -7.91 -1.19 15.13
C ALA A 41 -9.35 -1.17 14.54
N THR A 42 -9.71 -0.11 13.83
CA THR A 42 -11.02 0.04 13.18
C THR A 42 -11.20 -1.11 12.19
N ASP A 43 -12.40 -1.73 12.19
CA ASP A 43 -12.84 -2.83 11.32
C ASP A 43 -11.92 -4.08 11.15
N GLY A 44 -10.80 -4.16 11.88
CA GLY A 44 -9.79 -5.22 11.75
C GLY A 44 -8.71 -4.95 10.70
N ARG A 45 -8.62 -3.72 10.17
CA ARG A 45 -7.60 -3.32 9.20
C ARG A 45 -6.18 -3.53 9.70
N GLY A 46 -5.79 -2.92 10.82
CA GLY A 46 -4.41 -2.99 11.30
C GLY A 46 -3.92 -4.42 11.54
N GLU A 47 -4.76 -5.28 12.12
CA GLU A 47 -4.43 -6.71 12.29
C GLU A 47 -4.22 -7.40 10.94
N PHE A 48 -5.08 -7.14 9.95
CA PHE A 48 -4.93 -7.71 8.62
C PHE A 48 -3.64 -7.23 7.93
N GLU A 49 -3.36 -5.93 7.97
CA GLU A 49 -2.19 -5.36 7.29
C GLU A 49 -0.87 -5.80 7.94
N MET A 50 -0.79 -5.84 9.28
CA MET A 50 0.38 -6.38 9.97
C MET A 50 0.65 -7.84 9.59
N ASN A 51 -0.40 -8.66 9.52
CA ASN A 51 -0.28 -10.04 9.07
C ASN A 51 0.16 -10.12 7.59
N ALA A 52 -0.39 -9.29 6.72
CA ALA A 52 -0.02 -9.23 5.30
C ALA A 52 1.46 -8.87 5.10
N VAL A 53 1.97 -7.90 5.87
CA VAL A 53 3.38 -7.52 5.87
C VAL A 53 4.27 -8.66 6.39
N GLU A 54 3.86 -9.38 7.43
CA GLU A 54 4.62 -10.52 7.94
C GLU A 54 4.62 -11.70 6.95
N GLU A 55 3.53 -11.92 6.20
CA GLU A 55 3.51 -12.90 5.11
C GLU A 55 4.54 -12.56 4.02
N ILE A 56 4.64 -11.29 3.63
CA ILE A 56 5.67 -10.83 2.68
C ILE A 56 7.07 -11.04 3.27
N ARG A 57 7.30 -10.73 4.55
CA ARG A 57 8.58 -11.00 5.24
C ARG A 57 8.95 -12.48 5.19
N GLN A 58 8.02 -13.35 5.55
CA GLN A 58 8.25 -14.80 5.55
C GLN A 58 8.55 -15.30 4.14
N TYR A 59 7.82 -14.83 3.14
CA TYR A 59 8.06 -15.15 1.74
C TYR A 59 9.48 -14.72 1.31
N VAL A 60 9.86 -13.48 1.56
CA VAL A 60 11.19 -12.95 1.20
C VAL A 60 12.31 -13.73 1.89
N ARG A 61 12.17 -14.06 3.19
CA ARG A 61 13.13 -14.92 3.90
C ARG A 61 13.22 -16.32 3.31
N SER A 62 12.08 -16.92 2.98
CA SER A 62 12.05 -18.27 2.41
C SER A 62 12.77 -18.38 1.06
N ARG A 63 12.92 -17.24 0.35
CA ARG A 63 13.62 -17.12 -0.93
C ARG A 63 15.07 -16.60 -0.80
N GLY A 64 15.53 -16.26 0.41
CA GLY A 64 16.84 -15.66 0.61
C GLY A 64 16.99 -14.28 -0.04
N LEU A 65 15.89 -13.52 -0.13
CA LEU A 65 15.82 -12.24 -0.84
C LEU A 65 15.93 -11.02 0.09
N GLU A 66 16.11 -11.22 1.40
CA GLU A 66 16.10 -10.12 2.39
C GLU A 66 17.05 -8.99 2.00
N ALA A 67 18.27 -9.34 1.61
CA ALA A 67 19.33 -8.39 1.33
C ALA A 67 19.02 -7.43 0.17
N CYS A 68 18.14 -7.78 -0.77
CA CYS A 68 17.84 -6.95 -1.96
C CYS A 68 16.36 -6.61 -2.14
N CYS A 69 15.48 -7.18 -1.30
CA CYS A 69 14.04 -7.06 -1.48
C CYS A 69 13.36 -6.32 -0.35
N LEU A 70 13.82 -6.41 0.89
CA LEU A 70 12.99 -6.00 2.02
C LEU A 70 13.83 -5.53 3.21
N ASP A 71 13.47 -4.37 3.74
CA ASP A 71 14.16 -3.76 4.88
C ASP A 71 13.12 -3.06 5.77
N PHE A 72 13.28 -3.13 7.10
CA PHE A 72 12.35 -2.53 8.08
C PHE A 72 13.07 -1.59 9.05
N PRO A 73 13.57 -0.47 8.53
CA PRO A 73 14.22 0.56 9.33
C PRO A 73 13.24 1.42 10.15
N GLY A 74 11.93 1.22 10.00
CA GLY A 74 10.87 2.06 10.55
C GLY A 74 10.28 3.02 9.51
N SER A 75 9.26 3.76 9.93
CA SER A 75 8.66 4.89 9.21
C SER A 75 8.32 6.00 10.19
N ILE A 76 8.35 7.26 9.79
CA ILE A 76 7.91 8.40 10.59
C ILE A 76 6.81 9.17 9.86
N GLU A 77 5.74 9.49 10.57
CA GLU A 77 4.74 10.46 10.11
C GLU A 77 5.15 11.84 10.64
N LEU A 78 5.37 12.80 9.76
CA LEU A 78 5.85 14.15 10.10
C LEU A 78 4.70 15.15 10.06
N ALA A 79 4.59 15.97 11.10
CA ALA A 79 3.65 17.08 11.14
C ALA A 79 4.30 18.35 10.56
N ILE A 80 3.65 18.98 9.58
CA ILE A 80 4.08 20.24 8.96
C ILE A 80 3.68 21.45 9.83
N ASP A 81 2.53 21.38 10.49
CA ASP A 81 1.98 22.41 11.36
C ASP A 81 1.51 21.86 12.73
N GLU A 82 0.91 22.71 13.54
CA GLU A 82 0.47 22.36 14.91
C GLU A 82 -0.78 21.47 14.90
N GLU A 83 -1.66 21.61 13.90
CA GLU A 83 -2.88 20.83 13.80
C GLU A 83 -2.53 19.37 13.47
N GLU A 84 -1.65 19.16 12.49
CA GLU A 84 -1.09 17.84 12.19
C GLU A 84 -0.34 17.27 13.41
N LEU A 85 0.37 18.11 14.17
CA LEU A 85 1.10 17.65 15.36
C LEU A 85 0.15 17.12 16.44
N GLU A 86 -0.97 17.80 16.65
CA GLU A 86 -2.01 17.37 17.59
C GLU A 86 -2.63 16.04 17.15
N LEU A 87 -2.91 15.87 15.86
CA LEU A 87 -3.43 14.63 15.29
C LEU A 87 -2.46 13.45 15.51
N ILE A 88 -1.20 13.58 15.08
CA ILE A 88 -0.24 12.46 15.14
C ILE A 88 0.14 12.11 16.59
N ARG A 89 0.04 13.05 17.54
CA ARG A 89 0.31 12.80 18.97
C ARG A 89 -0.67 11.81 19.60
N SER A 90 -1.87 11.69 19.04
CA SER A 90 -2.86 10.69 19.46
C SER A 90 -2.53 9.28 18.94
N GLY A 91 -1.63 9.18 17.95
CA GLY A 91 -1.22 7.94 17.31
C GLY A 91 -0.32 7.05 18.16
N HIS A 92 -0.05 5.85 17.65
CA HIS A 92 0.76 4.84 18.33
C HIS A 92 2.21 4.83 17.81
N GLY A 93 3.18 5.33 18.57
CA GLY A 93 4.59 5.29 18.19
C GLY A 93 5.51 5.99 19.18
N GLU A 94 6.75 6.23 18.76
CA GLU A 94 7.70 7.07 19.49
C GLU A 94 7.60 8.51 18.98
N PHE A 95 7.11 9.42 19.81
CA PHE A 95 7.04 10.84 19.48
C PHE A 95 8.43 11.49 19.45
N TRP A 96 8.72 12.21 18.38
CA TRP A 96 9.93 13.00 18.18
C TRP A 96 9.55 14.48 18.09
N ASP A 97 10.24 15.32 18.87
CA ASP A 97 10.07 16.77 18.79
C ASP A 97 10.77 17.36 17.55
N GLU A 98 10.53 18.65 17.29
CA GLU A 98 11.13 19.38 16.17
C GLU A 98 12.66 19.31 16.18
N GLU A 99 13.30 19.40 17.34
CA GLU A 99 14.77 19.35 17.45
C GLU A 99 15.30 18.00 16.96
N LYS A 100 14.73 16.90 17.44
CA LYS A 100 15.11 15.55 17.03
C LYS A 100 14.80 15.29 15.55
N VAL A 101 13.64 15.71 15.05
CA VAL A 101 13.28 15.58 13.62
C VAL A 101 14.29 16.33 12.75
N THR A 102 14.62 17.57 13.13
CA THR A 102 15.57 18.42 12.40
C THR A 102 16.96 17.80 12.38
N GLU A 103 17.45 17.30 13.51
CA GLU A 103 18.75 16.64 13.61
C GLU A 103 18.80 15.36 12.76
N VAL A 104 17.81 14.47 12.91
CA VAL A 104 17.85 13.14 12.30
C VAL A 104 17.58 13.17 10.80
N LEU A 105 16.66 14.02 10.32
CA LEU A 105 16.36 14.12 8.89
C LEU A 105 17.27 15.12 8.17
N GLY A 106 18.02 15.95 8.90
CA GLY A 106 18.86 17.00 8.31
C GLY A 106 18.04 18.02 7.51
N CYS A 107 16.80 18.29 7.91
CA CYS A 107 15.94 19.31 7.29
C CYS A 107 16.22 20.70 7.90
N ARG A 108 15.66 21.76 7.30
CA ARG A 108 15.73 23.11 7.87
C ARG A 108 14.91 23.19 9.15
N PRO A 109 15.39 23.87 10.22
CA PRO A 109 14.57 24.16 11.40
C PRO A 109 13.24 24.82 11.00
N GLY A 110 12.14 24.45 11.67
CA GLY A 110 10.79 24.91 11.37
C GLY A 110 10.14 24.26 10.15
N SER A 111 10.76 23.27 9.49
CA SER A 111 10.13 22.55 8.36
C SER A 111 9.00 21.62 8.78
N PHE A 112 9.10 21.07 9.99
CA PHE A 112 8.18 20.13 10.62
C PHE A 112 8.12 20.45 12.13
N ARG A 113 6.96 20.28 12.76
CA ARG A 113 6.75 20.53 14.20
C ARG A 113 7.09 19.34 15.09
N GLY A 114 7.19 18.16 14.50
CA GLY A 114 7.51 16.90 15.16
C GLY A 114 7.17 15.72 14.27
N GLY A 115 7.24 14.52 14.83
CA GLY A 115 6.84 13.31 14.12
C GLY A 115 6.55 12.13 15.02
N MET A 116 5.79 11.17 14.51
CA MET A 116 5.46 9.91 15.17
C MET A 116 6.21 8.77 14.48
N PHE A 117 7.21 8.20 15.16
CA PHE A 117 8.04 7.13 14.60
C PHE A 117 7.46 5.74 14.92
N HIS A 118 7.36 4.90 13.89
CA HIS A 118 6.87 3.53 13.96
C HIS A 118 7.96 2.55 13.52
N ALA A 119 8.42 1.70 14.46
CA ALA A 119 9.43 0.68 14.18
C ALA A 119 8.94 -0.43 13.23
N GLY A 120 7.62 -0.57 13.05
CA GLY A 120 7.01 -1.57 12.15
C GLY A 120 7.09 -1.23 10.66
N GLY A 121 7.42 0.02 10.32
CA GLY A 121 7.50 0.50 8.93
C GLY A 121 8.73 -0.03 8.20
N GLY A 122 8.62 -0.15 6.88
CA GLY A 122 9.71 -0.62 6.04
C GLY A 122 9.61 -0.22 4.59
N LYS A 123 10.44 -0.89 3.79
CA LYS A 123 10.53 -0.71 2.34
C LYS A 123 10.71 -2.03 1.65
N VAL A 124 10.14 -2.14 0.46
CA VAL A 124 10.25 -3.32 -0.38
C VAL A 124 10.71 -2.93 -1.78
N SER A 125 11.55 -3.74 -2.41
CA SER A 125 11.80 -3.64 -3.85
C SER A 125 10.62 -4.29 -4.59
N PRO A 126 9.69 -3.51 -5.17
CA PRO A 126 8.46 -4.06 -5.74
C PRO A 126 8.75 -4.99 -6.92
N LEU A 127 9.81 -4.71 -7.68
CA LEU A 127 10.19 -5.51 -8.84
C LEU A 127 10.80 -6.85 -8.44
N VAL A 128 11.67 -6.86 -7.42
CA VAL A 128 12.24 -8.11 -6.91
C VAL A 128 11.14 -9.00 -6.34
N LEU A 129 10.20 -8.43 -5.57
CA LEU A 129 9.06 -9.16 -5.03
C LEU A 129 8.17 -9.71 -6.17
N ARG A 130 7.79 -8.87 -7.13
CA ARG A 130 6.99 -9.26 -8.29
C ARG A 130 7.64 -10.40 -9.08
N ASP A 131 8.93 -10.27 -9.39
CA ASP A 131 9.64 -11.26 -10.22
C ASP A 131 9.78 -12.60 -9.52
N ALA A 132 10.03 -12.59 -8.21
CA ALA A 132 10.03 -13.81 -7.40
C ALA A 132 8.66 -14.50 -7.41
N LEU A 133 7.57 -13.75 -7.18
CA LEU A 133 6.21 -14.29 -7.19
C LEU A 133 5.81 -14.82 -8.57
N LEU A 134 6.19 -14.11 -9.64
CA LEU A 134 5.93 -14.51 -11.01
C LEU A 134 6.70 -15.79 -11.37
N GLN A 135 7.97 -15.88 -10.99
CA GLN A 135 8.79 -17.07 -11.21
C GLN A 135 8.18 -18.28 -10.49
N ASP A 136 7.75 -18.12 -9.23
CA ASP A 136 7.09 -19.19 -8.49
C ASP A 136 5.77 -19.64 -9.14
N ALA A 137 5.00 -18.70 -9.72
CA ALA A 137 3.80 -19.05 -10.46
C ALA A 137 4.13 -19.86 -11.72
N ILE A 138 5.15 -19.45 -12.49
CA ILE A 138 5.61 -20.13 -13.70
C ILE A 138 6.13 -21.53 -13.39
N ASP A 139 6.93 -21.67 -12.33
CA ASP A 139 7.47 -22.96 -11.87
C ASP A 139 6.36 -23.94 -11.46
N ARG A 140 5.20 -23.42 -11.05
CA ARG A 140 3.97 -24.17 -10.76
C ARG A 140 3.06 -24.39 -11.97
N GLY A 141 3.49 -24.00 -13.16
CA GLY A 141 2.79 -24.23 -14.43
C GLY A 141 1.92 -23.06 -14.92
N ALA A 142 1.99 -21.89 -14.29
CA ALA A 142 1.34 -20.69 -14.83
C ALA A 142 1.98 -20.28 -16.16
N ARG A 143 1.18 -19.66 -17.03
CA ARG A 143 1.62 -19.17 -18.33
C ARG A 143 1.54 -17.65 -18.36
N LEU A 144 2.67 -17.00 -18.59
CA LEU A 144 2.73 -15.56 -18.83
C LEU A 144 2.49 -15.27 -20.32
N LEU A 145 1.51 -14.41 -20.60
CA LEU A 145 1.29 -13.82 -21.93
C LEU A 145 1.51 -12.32 -21.83
N SER A 146 2.73 -11.87 -22.12
CA SER A 146 3.06 -10.44 -22.21
C SER A 146 2.58 -9.85 -23.53
N SER A 147 2.50 -8.51 -23.57
CA SER A 147 2.04 -7.75 -24.75
C SER A 147 0.65 -8.21 -25.26
N CYS A 148 -0.17 -8.70 -24.35
CA CYS A 148 -1.51 -9.24 -24.61
C CYS A 148 -2.55 -8.37 -23.88
N VAL A 149 -2.97 -7.28 -24.51
CA VAL A 149 -3.97 -6.37 -23.92
C VAL A 149 -5.35 -7.01 -24.06
N VAL A 150 -6.05 -7.17 -22.93
CA VAL A 150 -7.47 -7.56 -22.91
C VAL A 150 -8.30 -6.31 -23.18
N GLU A 151 -9.05 -6.32 -24.28
CA GLU A 151 -9.86 -5.18 -24.74
C GLU A 151 -11.31 -5.33 -24.31
N ARG A 152 -11.80 -6.56 -24.16
CA ARG A 152 -13.18 -6.84 -23.74
C ARG A 152 -13.30 -8.19 -23.05
N ILE A 153 -14.11 -8.23 -22.00
CA ILE A 153 -14.51 -9.46 -21.29
C ILE A 153 -15.97 -9.76 -21.60
N GLU A 154 -16.24 -10.93 -22.17
CA GLU A 154 -17.58 -11.44 -22.43
C GLU A 154 -17.86 -12.66 -21.57
N GLU A 155 -18.84 -12.56 -20.66
CA GLU A 155 -19.24 -13.69 -19.83
C GLU A 155 -20.36 -14.49 -20.50
N LYS A 156 -20.16 -15.82 -20.60
CA LYS A 156 -21.15 -16.80 -21.03
C LYS A 156 -21.54 -17.70 -19.85
N ASP A 157 -22.56 -18.53 -20.03
CA ASP A 157 -23.07 -19.39 -18.94
C ASP A 157 -22.00 -20.34 -18.39
N ASP A 158 -21.16 -20.92 -19.26
CA ASP A 158 -20.17 -21.95 -18.92
C ASP A 158 -18.72 -21.43 -18.86
N ARG A 159 -18.43 -20.27 -19.44
CA ARG A 159 -17.06 -19.74 -19.63
C ARG A 159 -17.02 -18.22 -19.70
N VAL A 160 -15.82 -17.66 -19.69
CA VAL A 160 -15.52 -16.26 -19.99
C VAL A 160 -14.63 -16.20 -21.23
N VAL A 161 -14.99 -15.32 -22.16
CA VAL A 161 -14.27 -15.09 -23.40
C VAL A 161 -13.55 -13.74 -23.32
N LEU A 162 -12.21 -13.79 -23.38
CA LEU A 162 -11.34 -12.63 -23.40
C LEU A 162 -11.03 -12.26 -24.84
N HIS A 163 -11.42 -11.07 -25.27
CA HIS A 163 -11.03 -10.49 -26.55
C HIS A 163 -9.75 -9.70 -26.30
N THR A 164 -8.68 -10.04 -27.02
CA THR A 164 -7.36 -9.44 -26.85
C THR A 164 -6.81 -8.96 -28.17
N CYS A 165 -5.81 -8.08 -28.13
CA CYS A 165 -5.12 -7.57 -29.31
C CYS A 165 -4.39 -8.65 -30.14
N MET A 166 -4.21 -9.86 -29.60
CA MET A 166 -3.56 -10.98 -30.31
C MET A 166 -4.54 -12.05 -30.76
N LYS A 167 -5.35 -12.57 -29.83
CA LYS A 167 -6.29 -13.67 -30.07
C LYS A 167 -7.37 -13.72 -29.00
N THR A 168 -8.48 -14.37 -29.31
CA THR A 168 -9.49 -14.71 -28.31
C THR A 168 -8.99 -15.84 -27.40
N ILE A 169 -9.22 -15.70 -26.09
CA ILE A 169 -8.88 -16.70 -25.08
C ILE A 169 -10.15 -17.07 -24.29
N GLU A 170 -10.46 -18.36 -24.19
CA GLU A 170 -11.57 -18.85 -23.37
C GLU A 170 -11.03 -19.42 -22.06
N VAL A 171 -11.65 -19.03 -20.94
CA VAL A 171 -11.31 -19.48 -19.58
C VAL A 171 -12.56 -19.72 -18.75
N GLU A 172 -12.48 -20.47 -17.66
CA GLU A 172 -13.64 -20.71 -16.81
C GLU A 172 -13.98 -19.54 -15.88
N LYS A 173 -12.94 -18.82 -15.43
CA LYS A 173 -12.98 -17.73 -14.43
C LYS A 173 -11.90 -16.69 -14.75
N VAL A 174 -12.15 -15.44 -14.37
CA VAL A 174 -11.23 -14.31 -14.57
C VAL A 174 -11.09 -13.52 -13.27
N ILE A 175 -9.86 -13.11 -12.94
CA ILE A 175 -9.59 -12.10 -11.91
C ILE A 175 -8.95 -10.90 -12.61
N VAL A 176 -9.56 -9.72 -12.49
CA VAL A 176 -9.05 -8.48 -13.08
C VAL A 176 -8.21 -7.73 -12.04
N CYS A 177 -6.91 -7.61 -12.31
CA CYS A 177 -5.93 -6.97 -11.42
C CYS A 177 -5.24 -5.76 -12.09
N SER A 178 -5.90 -5.10 -13.04
CA SER A 178 -5.32 -4.02 -13.85
C SER A 178 -5.35 -2.64 -13.17
N ASN A 179 -5.67 -2.58 -11.87
CA ASN A 179 -5.69 -1.36 -11.05
C ASN A 179 -6.40 -0.17 -11.73
N ALA A 180 -5.71 0.90 -12.09
CA ALA A 180 -6.31 2.10 -12.69
C ALA A 180 -6.99 1.84 -14.05
N TRP A 181 -6.62 0.75 -14.74
CA TRP A 181 -7.20 0.34 -16.01
C TRP A 181 -8.44 -0.54 -15.86
N ILE A 182 -8.89 -0.86 -14.64
CA ILE A 182 -10.10 -1.67 -14.41
C ILE A 182 -11.32 -1.10 -15.15
N PRO A 183 -11.65 0.21 -15.07
CA PRO A 183 -12.80 0.78 -15.77
C PRO A 183 -12.81 0.57 -17.28
N GLN A 184 -11.64 0.48 -17.94
CA GLN A 184 -11.58 0.26 -19.38
C GLN A 184 -12.06 -1.13 -19.81
N ILE A 185 -12.05 -2.10 -18.89
CA ILE A 185 -12.38 -3.51 -19.15
C ILE A 185 -13.68 -3.92 -18.43
N LEU A 186 -13.99 -3.25 -17.31
CA LEU A 186 -15.15 -3.47 -16.47
C LEU A 186 -15.87 -2.14 -16.23
N SER A 187 -16.87 -1.84 -17.07
CA SER A 187 -17.66 -0.61 -16.99
C SER A 187 -18.40 -0.45 -15.65
N GLU A 188 -18.59 -1.54 -14.90
CA GLU A 188 -19.14 -1.54 -13.55
C GLU A 188 -18.35 -0.64 -12.57
N TYR A 189 -17.10 -0.29 -12.90
CA TYR A 189 -16.22 0.52 -12.05
C TYR A 189 -15.92 1.92 -12.60
N GLU A 190 -16.54 2.35 -13.70
CA GLU A 190 -16.32 3.69 -14.29
C GLU A 190 -16.56 4.84 -13.31
N SER A 191 -17.56 4.73 -12.43
CA SER A 191 -17.86 5.73 -11.40
C SER A 191 -17.21 5.44 -10.04
N ILE A 192 -16.36 4.41 -9.95
CA ILE A 192 -15.81 3.90 -8.68
C ILE A 192 -14.29 4.00 -8.66
N ILE A 193 -13.62 3.77 -9.79
CA ILE A 193 -12.16 3.84 -9.85
C ILE A 193 -11.81 5.00 -10.77
N ARG A 194 -11.20 6.04 -10.21
CA ARG A 194 -10.66 7.18 -10.98
C ARG A 194 -9.14 7.14 -10.96
N PRO A 195 -8.47 7.42 -12.09
CA PRO A 195 -7.04 7.60 -12.08
C PRO A 195 -6.70 8.94 -11.42
N THR A 196 -5.88 8.91 -10.38
CA THR A 196 -5.16 10.07 -9.85
C THR A 196 -3.69 9.90 -10.14
N CYS A 197 -2.88 10.93 -9.89
CA CYS A 197 -1.44 10.84 -10.10
C CYS A 197 -0.64 11.42 -8.95
N ASP A 198 0.60 10.94 -8.84
CA ASP A 198 1.66 11.55 -8.05
C ASP A 198 2.87 11.82 -8.95
N VAL A 199 3.77 12.67 -8.51
CA VAL A 199 5.11 12.78 -9.10
C VAL A 199 6.11 12.15 -8.15
N VAL A 200 7.09 11.46 -8.72
CA VAL A 200 8.20 10.88 -7.98
C VAL A 200 9.50 11.34 -8.61
N LEU A 201 10.43 11.73 -7.75
CA LEU A 201 11.77 12.17 -8.07
C LEU A 201 12.77 11.23 -7.42
N MET A 202 13.81 10.88 -8.18
CA MET A 202 14.90 10.01 -7.75
C MET A 202 16.23 10.73 -7.91
N THR A 203 16.97 10.85 -6.81
CA THR A 203 18.32 11.43 -6.83
C THR A 203 19.33 10.45 -7.44
N ARG A 204 20.51 10.96 -7.80
CA ARG A 204 21.71 10.11 -7.86
C ARG A 204 22.03 9.51 -6.48
N PRO A 205 22.85 8.44 -6.41
CA PRO A 205 23.31 7.91 -5.13
C PRO A 205 23.93 8.99 -4.24
N LEU A 206 23.42 9.13 -3.02
CA LEU A 206 23.91 10.05 -1.99
C LEU A 206 24.46 9.27 -0.78
N PRO A 207 25.32 9.89 0.05
CA PRO A 207 25.68 9.33 1.34
C PRO A 207 24.45 9.02 2.20
N PRO A 208 24.53 8.08 3.17
CA PRO A 208 23.44 7.80 4.08
C PRO A 208 22.95 9.07 4.78
N ALA A 209 21.68 9.43 4.57
CA ALA A 209 21.00 10.58 5.17
C ALA A 209 20.13 10.11 6.34
N TRP A 210 19.17 9.23 6.08
CA TRP A 210 18.32 8.60 7.08
C TRP A 210 17.98 7.17 6.67
N LYS A 211 17.54 6.34 7.63
CA LYS A 211 17.32 4.91 7.39
C LYS A 211 15.88 4.54 7.05
N PHE A 212 14.92 5.26 7.63
CA PHE A 212 13.47 4.97 7.61
C PHE A 212 12.72 5.67 6.48
N GLY A 213 11.45 5.30 6.26
CA GLY A 213 10.56 6.08 5.41
C GLY A 213 9.98 7.26 6.16
N PHE A 214 9.56 8.31 5.46
CA PHE A 214 8.68 9.30 6.06
C PHE A 214 7.45 9.56 5.19
N THR A 215 6.36 10.00 5.83
CA THR A 215 5.24 10.71 5.22
C THR A 215 5.09 12.08 5.88
N ALA A 216 4.50 13.05 5.18
CA ALA A 216 4.22 14.38 5.72
C ALA A 216 3.03 15.03 4.99
N GLY A 217 2.33 15.93 5.67
CA GLY A 217 1.25 16.69 5.04
C GLY A 217 0.00 15.86 4.75
N ASP A 218 -0.40 14.98 5.68
CA ASP A 218 -1.49 14.01 5.48
C ASP A 218 -1.26 13.14 4.22
N ASP A 219 -0.16 12.37 4.26
CA ASP A 219 0.33 11.49 3.18
C ASP A 219 0.59 12.17 1.82
N GLN A 220 0.54 13.49 1.75
CA GLN A 220 0.81 14.26 0.54
C GLN A 220 2.26 14.15 0.07
N TRP A 221 3.20 13.98 1.00
CA TRP A 221 4.63 13.87 0.72
C TRP A 221 5.20 12.61 1.34
N TYR A 222 6.08 11.93 0.64
CA TYR A 222 6.80 10.79 1.18
C TYR A 222 8.25 10.75 0.71
N GLY A 223 9.11 10.12 1.52
CA GLY A 223 10.53 10.01 1.21
C GLY A 223 11.20 8.77 1.79
N MET A 224 12.15 8.23 1.02
CA MET A 224 12.90 7.03 1.39
C MET A 224 14.29 7.03 0.76
N GLN A 225 15.33 6.71 1.55
CA GLN A 225 16.63 6.35 0.99
C GLN A 225 16.74 4.83 0.77
N MET A 226 17.09 4.46 -0.46
CA MET A 226 17.32 3.08 -0.87
C MET A 226 18.71 2.60 -0.45
N GLN A 227 18.91 1.28 -0.45
CA GLN A 227 20.19 0.66 -0.07
C GLN A 227 21.36 1.04 -0.98
N ASP A 228 21.08 1.42 -2.24
CA ASP A 228 22.07 1.90 -3.21
C ASP A 228 22.38 3.41 -3.06
N GLY A 229 21.84 4.05 -2.02
CA GLY A 229 22.08 5.45 -1.69
C GLY A 229 21.15 6.44 -2.39
N ARG A 230 20.33 6.01 -3.36
CA ARG A 230 19.37 6.89 -4.04
C ARG A 230 18.22 7.26 -3.12
N ILE A 231 17.75 8.50 -3.19
CA ILE A 231 16.59 8.96 -2.44
C ILE A 231 15.41 9.09 -3.40
N PHE A 232 14.29 8.49 -3.01
CA PHE A 232 12.99 8.63 -3.64
C PHE A 232 12.22 9.65 -2.81
N LEU A 233 11.73 10.69 -3.46
CA LEU A 233 10.75 11.62 -2.92
C LEU A 233 9.54 11.57 -3.84
N GLY A 234 8.34 11.50 -3.29
CA GLY A 234 7.12 11.58 -4.08
C GLY A 234 5.99 12.27 -3.35
N GLY A 235 4.95 12.59 -4.10
CA GLY A 235 3.81 13.35 -3.57
C GLY A 235 3.14 14.23 -4.62
N ALA A 236 2.64 15.38 -4.15
CA ALA A 236 1.91 16.37 -4.94
C ALA A 236 0.64 15.80 -5.60
N SER A 237 -0.05 14.88 -4.92
CA SER A 237 -1.21 14.20 -5.50
C SER A 237 -2.43 15.13 -5.62
N ARG A 238 -2.62 16.02 -4.65
CA ARG A 238 -3.69 17.03 -4.62
C ARG A 238 -3.63 18.01 -5.80
N GLU A 239 -2.46 18.22 -6.37
CA GLU A 239 -2.21 19.19 -7.45
C GLU A 239 -1.82 18.52 -8.77
N CYS A 240 -1.66 17.20 -8.77
CA CYS A 240 -1.50 16.41 -9.98
C CYS A 240 -2.89 16.15 -10.59
N GLU A 241 -3.34 17.06 -11.45
CA GLU A 241 -4.55 16.82 -12.26
C GLU A 241 -4.32 15.64 -13.21
N CYS A 242 -4.84 14.47 -12.84
CA CYS A 242 -4.83 13.29 -13.69
C CYS A 242 -6.09 13.25 -14.55
N LEU A 243 -5.99 13.75 -15.79
CA LEU A 243 -7.15 13.78 -16.70
C LEU A 243 -7.43 12.42 -17.37
N SER A 244 -6.45 11.52 -17.41
CA SER A 244 -6.60 10.19 -18.04
C SER A 244 -5.49 9.20 -17.65
N LEU A 245 -5.61 7.96 -18.11
CA LEU A 245 -4.53 6.96 -18.00
C LEU A 245 -3.30 7.31 -18.84
N GLU A 246 -3.35 8.34 -19.69
CA GLU A 246 -2.19 8.80 -20.46
C GLU A 246 -1.31 9.78 -19.65
N SER A 247 -1.76 10.25 -18.48
CA SER A 247 -1.02 11.21 -17.65
C SER A 247 0.37 10.71 -17.25
N GLU A 248 0.57 9.40 -17.07
CA GLU A 248 1.88 8.81 -16.78
C GLU A 248 2.89 8.83 -17.93
N ARG A 249 2.52 9.30 -19.12
CA ARG A 249 3.44 9.40 -20.26
C ARG A 249 4.41 10.56 -20.13
N ASN A 250 4.02 11.62 -19.43
CA ASN A 250 4.82 12.83 -19.23
C ASN A 250 4.88 13.15 -17.74
N VAL A 251 5.93 13.87 -17.33
CA VAL A 251 5.97 14.44 -15.99
C VAL A 251 4.95 15.57 -15.90
N ASN A 252 4.12 15.57 -14.86
CA ASN A 252 3.30 16.73 -14.53
C ASN A 252 4.21 17.84 -13.96
N GLU A 253 4.40 18.91 -14.74
CA GLU A 253 5.34 20.00 -14.40
C GLU A 253 4.92 20.78 -13.15
N ASP A 254 3.63 20.89 -12.85
CA ASP A 254 3.12 21.64 -11.71
C ASP A 254 3.32 20.86 -10.41
N ALA A 255 2.97 19.57 -10.42
CA ALA A 255 3.24 18.66 -9.32
C ALA A 255 4.76 18.47 -9.09
N SER A 256 5.56 18.44 -10.17
CA SER A 256 7.03 18.44 -10.10
C SER A 256 7.58 19.66 -9.37
N ARG A 257 7.10 20.87 -9.70
CA ARG A 257 7.54 22.09 -9.01
C ARG A 257 7.25 22.04 -7.51
N GLN A 258 6.07 21.58 -7.13
CA GLN A 258 5.69 21.48 -5.72
C GLN A 258 6.50 20.43 -4.96
N LEU A 259 6.78 19.28 -5.58
CA LEU A 259 7.67 18.29 -4.99
C LEU A 259 9.09 18.85 -4.80
N ARG A 260 9.57 19.69 -5.71
CA ARG A 260 10.86 20.39 -5.59
C ARG A 260 10.86 21.47 -4.50
N ASP A 261 9.74 22.17 -4.34
CA ASP A 261 9.54 23.11 -3.23
C ASP A 261 9.55 22.38 -1.88
N PHE A 262 8.87 21.23 -1.78
CA PHE A 262 8.95 20.36 -0.62
C PHE A 262 10.39 19.87 -0.38
N MET A 263 11.09 19.40 -1.43
CA MET A 263 12.49 18.97 -1.36
C MET A 263 13.43 20.06 -0.81
N SER A 264 13.10 21.36 -1.01
CA SER A 264 13.90 22.48 -0.50
C SER A 264 13.98 22.56 1.03
N LYS A 265 13.07 21.88 1.74
CA LYS A 265 13.11 21.67 3.20
C LYS A 265 14.35 20.85 3.62
N PHE A 266 14.96 20.09 2.73
CA PHE A 266 16.16 19.28 2.96
C PHE A 266 17.35 19.90 2.21
N PRO A 267 18.22 20.69 2.87
CA PRO A 267 19.30 21.43 2.19
C PRO A 267 20.19 20.53 1.33
N PHE A 268 20.55 19.34 1.82
CA PHE A 268 21.41 18.41 1.10
C PHE A 268 20.74 17.77 -0.13
N LEU A 269 19.41 17.73 -0.20
CA LEU A 269 18.66 17.29 -1.38
C LEU A 269 18.52 18.40 -2.39
N SER A 270 18.34 19.64 -1.93
CA SER A 270 18.20 20.81 -2.81
C SER A 270 19.43 21.07 -3.70
N GLU A 271 20.60 20.59 -3.30
CA GLU A 271 21.85 20.66 -4.05
C GLU A 271 22.17 19.39 -4.86
N SER A 272 21.32 18.36 -4.77
CA SER A 272 21.59 17.05 -5.36
C SER A 272 21.18 16.94 -6.83
N ASP A 273 21.91 16.12 -7.58
CA ASP A 273 21.54 15.75 -8.95
C ASP A 273 20.30 14.84 -8.97
N ILE A 274 19.33 15.20 -9.79
CA ILE A 274 18.16 14.36 -10.07
C ILE A 274 18.50 13.39 -11.20
N GLU A 275 18.49 12.10 -10.90
CA GLU A 275 18.73 11.04 -11.88
C GLU A 275 17.49 10.79 -12.74
N ALA A 276 16.30 10.91 -12.14
CA ALA A 276 15.04 10.80 -12.87
C ALA A 276 13.85 11.37 -12.14
N GLU A 277 12.78 11.56 -12.91
CA GLU A 277 11.49 12.03 -12.45
C GLU A 277 10.40 11.45 -13.34
N TRP A 278 9.27 11.07 -12.75
CA TRP A 278 8.13 10.50 -13.48
C TRP A 278 6.82 10.78 -12.77
N THR A 279 5.73 10.70 -13.52
CA THR A 279 4.37 10.69 -12.98
C THR A 279 3.90 9.24 -12.78
N GLY A 280 3.44 8.91 -11.58
CA GLY A 280 2.80 7.64 -11.25
C GLY A 280 1.28 7.74 -11.36
N LEU A 281 0.62 6.66 -11.78
CA LEU A 281 -0.84 6.55 -11.69
C LEU A 281 -1.24 5.83 -10.42
N ILE A 282 -2.23 6.41 -9.74
CA ILE A 282 -2.92 5.83 -8.60
C ILE A 282 -4.36 5.51 -9.04
N ALA A 283 -4.91 4.41 -8.53
CA ALA A 283 -6.28 4.01 -8.79
C ALA A 283 -7.10 4.31 -7.53
N GLU A 284 -7.74 5.46 -7.52
CA GLU A 284 -8.45 5.96 -6.35
C GLU A 284 -9.91 5.51 -6.34
N THR A 285 -10.38 5.14 -5.15
CA THR A 285 -11.75 4.74 -4.85
C THR A 285 -12.40 5.74 -3.90
N PRO A 286 -13.75 5.86 -3.85
CA PRO A 286 -14.43 6.88 -3.03
C PRO A 286 -14.09 6.84 -1.54
N ASP A 287 -13.74 5.67 -1.01
CA ASP A 287 -13.38 5.45 0.40
C ASP A 287 -11.88 5.20 0.60
N LEU A 288 -11.07 5.43 -0.45
CA LEU A 288 -9.61 5.22 -0.47
C LEU A 288 -9.19 3.77 -0.14
N ARG A 289 -10.09 2.79 -0.29
CA ARG A 289 -9.81 1.38 -0.01
C ARG A 289 -9.87 0.50 -1.26
N PRO A 290 -9.13 -0.62 -1.29
CA PRO A 290 -9.17 -1.57 -2.40
C PRO A 290 -10.58 -2.12 -2.70
N VAL A 291 -10.79 -2.52 -3.95
CA VAL A 291 -11.99 -3.23 -4.40
C VAL A 291 -11.62 -4.69 -4.63
N VAL A 292 -12.23 -5.59 -3.84
CA VAL A 292 -11.87 -7.01 -3.80
C VAL A 292 -13.13 -7.89 -3.78
N GLY A 293 -13.20 -8.87 -4.69
CA GLY A 293 -14.28 -9.87 -4.72
C GLY A 293 -14.96 -10.03 -6.07
N ALA A 294 -16.12 -10.67 -6.07
CA ALA A 294 -16.86 -10.96 -7.30
C ALA A 294 -17.50 -9.69 -7.87
N VAL A 295 -17.32 -9.46 -9.17
CA VAL A 295 -17.89 -8.31 -9.86
C VAL A 295 -19.42 -8.39 -9.81
N PRO A 296 -20.13 -7.32 -9.40
CA PRO A 296 -21.60 -7.29 -9.39
C PRO A 296 -22.18 -7.63 -10.76
N GLY A 297 -23.22 -8.46 -10.79
CA GLY A 297 -23.85 -8.89 -12.04
C GLY A 297 -23.08 -9.96 -12.82
N ARG A 298 -21.80 -10.24 -12.52
CA ARG A 298 -21.01 -11.28 -13.17
C ARG A 298 -20.85 -12.52 -12.30
N LYS A 299 -20.87 -13.72 -12.88
CA LYS A 299 -20.81 -15.01 -12.15
C LYS A 299 -19.39 -15.59 -12.02
N ARG A 300 -18.51 -15.22 -12.94
CA ARG A 300 -17.19 -15.85 -13.20
C ARG A 300 -16.07 -14.80 -13.27
N VAL A 301 -16.34 -13.57 -12.86
CA VAL A 301 -15.38 -12.46 -12.89
C VAL A 301 -15.22 -11.89 -11.48
N TRP A 302 -13.97 -11.80 -11.04
CA TRP A 302 -13.54 -11.16 -9.79
C TRP A 302 -12.62 -9.98 -10.09
N VAL A 303 -12.45 -9.10 -9.12
CA VAL A 303 -11.56 -7.95 -9.18
C VAL A 303 -10.68 -7.89 -7.93
N CYS A 304 -9.44 -7.43 -8.10
CA CYS A 304 -8.53 -7.07 -7.03
C CYS A 304 -7.71 -5.86 -7.49
N GLY A 305 -8.07 -4.67 -7.06
CA GLY A 305 -7.43 -3.42 -7.50
C GLY A 305 -8.03 -2.19 -6.83
N GLY A 306 -7.76 -0.99 -7.36
CA GLY A 306 -8.23 0.25 -6.75
C GLY A 306 -7.52 0.52 -5.42
N PHE A 307 -6.21 0.27 -5.37
CA PHE A 307 -5.46 0.28 -4.11
C PHE A 307 -5.24 1.68 -3.50
N SER A 308 -5.63 2.77 -4.17
CA SER A 308 -5.58 4.15 -3.64
C SER A 308 -4.24 4.51 -2.97
N GLY A 309 -3.12 4.15 -3.60
CA GLY A 309 -1.77 4.44 -3.08
C GLY A 309 -1.23 3.41 -2.08
N HIS A 310 -2.10 2.63 -1.44
CA HIS A 310 -1.75 1.72 -0.34
C HIS A 310 -1.61 0.23 -0.75
N GLY A 311 -1.06 -0.03 -1.94
CA GLY A 311 -1.04 -1.39 -2.50
C GLY A 311 0.05 -2.31 -1.96
N MET A 312 1.21 -1.77 -1.60
CA MET A 312 2.37 -2.61 -1.25
C MET A 312 2.16 -3.47 -0.01
N PRO A 313 1.60 -2.95 1.12
CA PRO A 313 1.43 -3.74 2.34
C PRO A 313 0.42 -4.89 2.19
N VAL A 314 -0.59 -4.73 1.33
CA VAL A 314 -1.79 -5.60 1.33
C VAL A 314 -1.99 -6.44 0.07
N SER A 315 -1.38 -6.06 -1.06
CA SER A 315 -1.67 -6.65 -2.37
C SER A 315 -1.50 -8.16 -2.43
N CYS A 316 -0.45 -8.71 -1.82
CA CYS A 316 -0.19 -10.16 -1.83
C CYS A 316 -1.30 -10.95 -1.12
N SER A 317 -1.67 -10.52 0.09
CA SER A 317 -2.71 -11.19 0.87
C SER A 317 -4.08 -11.01 0.24
N LEU A 318 -4.43 -9.80 -0.23
CA LEU A 318 -5.70 -9.58 -0.93
C LEU A 318 -5.79 -10.36 -2.25
N ALA A 319 -4.68 -10.52 -2.99
CA ALA A 319 -4.64 -11.36 -4.18
C ALA A 319 -4.90 -12.84 -3.83
N ARG A 320 -4.31 -13.34 -2.73
CA ARG A 320 -4.59 -14.69 -2.24
C ARG A 320 -6.06 -14.87 -1.87
N GLU A 321 -6.63 -13.96 -1.09
CA GLU A 321 -8.06 -14.01 -0.73
C GLU A 321 -8.96 -13.99 -1.97
N THR A 322 -8.63 -13.16 -2.96
CA THR A 322 -9.39 -13.09 -4.22
C THR A 322 -9.29 -14.40 -4.99
N ALA A 323 -8.10 -15.01 -5.06
CA ALA A 323 -7.90 -16.30 -5.72
C ALA A 323 -8.68 -17.42 -5.01
N GLU A 324 -8.67 -17.46 -3.68
CA GLU A 324 -9.44 -18.43 -2.90
C GLU A 324 -10.95 -18.30 -3.14
N MET A 325 -11.48 -17.07 -3.09
CA MET A 325 -12.88 -16.79 -3.43
C MET A 325 -13.22 -17.27 -4.84
N ALA A 326 -12.37 -16.93 -5.82
CA ALA A 326 -12.58 -17.34 -7.20
C ALA A 326 -12.59 -18.86 -7.33
N LEU A 327 -11.68 -19.59 -6.68
CA LEU A 327 -11.62 -21.05 -6.70
C LEU A 327 -12.88 -21.67 -6.09
N ARG A 328 -13.33 -21.18 -4.92
CA ARG A 328 -14.52 -21.68 -4.21
C ARG A 328 -15.85 -21.22 -4.83
N GLY A 329 -15.82 -20.23 -5.72
CA GLY A 329 -17.03 -19.61 -6.26
C GLY A 329 -17.72 -18.70 -5.25
N GLU A 330 -17.00 -18.23 -4.24
CA GLU A 330 -17.50 -17.31 -3.21
C GLU A 330 -17.55 -15.87 -3.76
N ARG A 331 -18.59 -15.14 -3.37
CA ARG A 331 -18.83 -13.76 -3.82
C ARG A 331 -18.05 -12.75 -2.97
N ARG A 332 -17.89 -13.03 -1.68
CA ARG A 332 -17.36 -12.15 -0.64
C ARG A 332 -16.56 -12.98 0.37
N SER A 333 -15.51 -12.37 0.92
CA SER A 333 -14.69 -12.98 1.98
C SER A 333 -15.44 -12.97 3.32
N ASP A 334 -15.15 -13.97 4.15
CA ASP A 334 -15.59 -14.10 5.54
C ASP A 334 -14.65 -13.36 6.53
N LYS A 335 -13.46 -12.96 6.08
CA LYS A 335 -12.53 -12.18 6.89
C LYS A 335 -13.07 -10.77 7.11
N LYS A 336 -13.14 -10.34 8.37
CA LYS A 336 -13.75 -9.07 8.79
C LYS A 336 -13.35 -7.89 7.91
N TYR A 337 -12.05 -7.60 7.82
CA TYR A 337 -11.52 -6.48 7.02
C TYR A 337 -11.80 -6.65 5.52
N VAL A 338 -11.47 -7.81 4.94
CA VAL A 338 -11.63 -8.08 3.50
C VAL A 338 -13.11 -8.00 3.09
N SER A 339 -14.02 -8.35 3.99
CA SER A 339 -15.46 -8.22 3.77
C SER A 339 -15.89 -6.76 3.61
N CYS A 340 -15.19 -5.80 4.22
CA CYS A 340 -15.41 -4.36 4.02
C CYS A 340 -14.90 -3.86 2.65
N LEU A 341 -14.01 -4.63 2.01
CA LEU A 341 -13.47 -4.33 0.68
C LEU A 341 -14.31 -4.91 -0.47
N ASP A 342 -15.49 -5.48 -0.16
CA ASP A 342 -16.38 -6.16 -1.12
C ASP A 342 -16.56 -5.35 -2.40
N ALA A 343 -16.31 -5.99 -3.54
CA ALA A 343 -16.46 -5.47 -4.88
C ALA A 343 -17.85 -4.87 -5.20
N ALA A 344 -18.88 -5.24 -4.42
CA ALA A 344 -20.24 -4.74 -4.54
C ALA A 344 -20.57 -3.57 -3.59
N ARG A 345 -19.66 -3.13 -2.72
CA ARG A 345 -19.98 -2.18 -1.63
C ARG A 345 -20.53 -0.83 -2.13
N PHE A 346 -20.06 -0.36 -3.29
CA PHE A 346 -20.53 0.87 -3.92
C PHE A 346 -21.77 0.70 -4.80
N HIS A 347 -22.05 -0.54 -5.25
CA HIS A 347 -23.25 -0.82 -6.05
C HIS A 347 -24.49 -1.01 -5.19
N ARG A 348 -24.32 -1.38 -3.91
CA ARG A 348 -25.41 -1.50 -2.93
C ARG A 348 -25.92 -0.14 -2.44
N SER A 349 -25.13 0.93 -2.62
CA SER A 349 -25.39 2.28 -2.11
C SER A 349 -25.65 3.33 -3.19
N GLN A 350 -25.94 2.96 -4.45
CA GLN A 350 -26.23 3.92 -5.53
C GLN A 350 -27.42 4.88 -5.27
N ASN A 351 -28.12 4.76 -4.13
CA ASN A 351 -29.10 5.76 -3.66
C ASN A 351 -28.53 6.81 -2.68
N LYS A 352 -27.25 6.77 -2.29
CA LYS A 352 -26.67 7.67 -1.25
C LYS A 352 -25.16 7.96 -1.41
N LEU A 353 -24.57 7.86 -2.60
CA LEU A 353 -23.17 8.27 -2.75
C LEU A 353 -23.08 9.80 -2.77
N PRO A 354 -22.32 10.45 -1.86
CA PRO A 354 -21.99 11.86 -2.03
C PRO A 354 -21.19 12.05 -3.34
N PRO A 355 -21.32 13.21 -4.00
CA PRO A 355 -20.57 13.49 -5.21
C PRO A 355 -19.05 13.41 -4.94
N LEU A 356 -18.32 12.85 -5.90
CA LEU A 356 -16.85 12.82 -5.88
C LEU A 356 -16.30 14.26 -5.84
N HIS A 357 -15.26 14.47 -5.03
CA HIS A 357 -14.62 15.76 -4.78
C HIS A 357 -14.35 16.56 -6.06
N ASP A 358 -14.97 17.74 -6.16
CA ASP A 358 -14.68 18.79 -7.14
C ASP A 358 -13.56 19.67 -6.55
N PRO A 359 -12.40 19.82 -7.20
CA PRO A 359 -11.24 20.56 -6.65
C PRO A 359 -11.47 22.06 -6.39
N GLY A 360 -12.70 22.58 -6.56
CA GLY A 360 -13.06 23.99 -6.41
C GLY A 360 -13.72 24.43 -5.10
N ARG A 361 -13.91 23.58 -4.08
CA ARG A 361 -14.56 23.98 -2.80
C ARG A 361 -13.90 23.33 -1.59
N GLY A 362 -13.09 24.11 -0.88
CA GLY A 362 -12.42 23.72 0.37
C GLY A 362 -13.18 24.16 1.63
N GLU A 363 -12.89 23.44 2.72
CA GLU A 363 -13.12 23.73 4.14
C GLU A 363 -14.59 23.63 4.65
N GLU A 364 -15.59 24.25 4.01
CA GLU A 364 -16.97 24.24 4.55
C GLU A 364 -17.71 22.88 4.43
N GLU A 365 -17.31 22.01 3.50
CA GLU A 365 -17.93 20.68 3.32
C GLU A 365 -17.30 19.60 4.20
N GLU A 366 -16.13 19.84 4.78
CA GLU A 366 -15.43 18.90 5.68
C GLU A 366 -16.01 18.98 7.10
N GLU A 367 -16.21 20.21 7.60
CA GLU A 367 -16.88 20.49 8.88
C GLU A 367 -18.33 19.94 8.87
N ALA A 368 -19.07 20.11 7.77
CA ALA A 368 -20.41 19.56 7.62
C ALA A 368 -20.46 18.02 7.52
N ARG A 369 -19.35 17.36 7.15
CA ARG A 369 -19.23 15.89 7.10
C ARG A 369 -18.83 15.30 8.44
N GLU A 370 -18.06 16.01 9.24
CA GLU A 370 -17.76 15.64 10.63
C GLU A 370 -19.01 15.77 11.49
N ASP A 371 -19.74 16.89 11.40
CA ASP A 371 -21.00 17.09 12.12
C ASP A 371 -22.04 16.02 11.78
N ALA A 372 -22.19 15.68 10.49
CA ALA A 372 -23.13 14.64 10.06
C ALA A 372 -22.70 13.22 10.48
N ARG A 373 -21.40 12.95 10.63
CA ARG A 373 -20.88 11.67 11.13
C ARG A 373 -21.01 11.56 12.64
N GLU A 374 -20.84 12.65 13.38
CA GLU A 374 -21.07 12.67 14.83
C GLU A 374 -22.55 12.43 15.16
N GLU A 375 -23.48 13.08 14.45
CA GLU A 375 -24.92 12.84 14.65
C GLU A 375 -25.33 11.39 14.34
N GLU A 376 -24.82 10.79 13.26
CA GLU A 376 -25.14 9.40 12.88
C GLU A 376 -24.53 8.38 13.87
N LEU A 377 -23.34 8.68 14.43
CA LEU A 377 -22.66 7.84 15.42
C LEU A 377 -23.33 7.94 16.80
N GLU A 378 -23.81 9.12 17.20
CA GLU A 378 -24.57 9.32 18.45
C GLU A 378 -25.90 8.57 18.40
N GLU A 379 -26.62 8.59 17.27
CA GLU A 379 -27.87 7.84 17.10
C GLU A 379 -27.66 6.31 17.18
N ASP A 380 -26.59 5.79 16.56
CA ASP A 380 -26.22 4.38 16.58
C ASP A 380 -25.77 3.92 17.98
N ILE A 381 -25.01 4.76 18.70
CA ILE A 381 -24.57 4.50 20.09
C ILE A 381 -25.78 4.48 21.03
N ASP A 382 -26.70 5.44 20.91
CA ASP A 382 -27.92 5.46 21.72
C ASP A 382 -28.85 4.29 21.41
N GLN A 383 -28.88 3.82 20.15
CA GLN A 383 -29.60 2.61 19.79
C GLN A 383 -28.94 1.36 20.38
N LEU A 384 -27.60 1.26 20.34
CA LEU A 384 -26.84 0.18 20.98
C LEU A 384 -27.01 0.16 22.51
N PHE A 385 -27.01 1.32 23.17
CA PHE A 385 -27.24 1.42 24.62
C PHE A 385 -28.66 1.02 25.01
N ARG A 386 -29.66 1.35 24.18
CA ARG A 386 -31.05 0.90 24.36
C ARG A 386 -31.21 -0.62 24.17
N GLU A 387 -30.46 -1.22 23.26
CA GLU A 387 -30.49 -2.66 22.98
C GLU A 387 -29.69 -3.50 24.01
N LEU A 388 -28.65 -2.94 24.63
CA LEU A 388 -27.73 -3.69 25.50
C LEU A 388 -28.02 -3.65 27.01
N GLY A 389 -29.05 -2.93 27.46
CA GLY A 389 -29.64 -3.02 28.80
C GLY A 389 -28.69 -3.39 29.96
N GLU A 390 -27.88 -2.41 30.41
CA GLU A 390 -27.18 -2.23 31.71
C GLU A 390 -26.62 -3.41 32.55
N LYS A 391 -26.65 -4.69 32.15
CA LYS A 391 -26.27 -5.80 33.05
C LYS A 391 -25.10 -6.69 32.63
N ARG A 392 -24.34 -6.35 31.57
CA ARG A 392 -23.23 -7.21 31.09
C ARG A 392 -21.80 -6.67 31.25
N GLY A 393 -21.60 -5.38 31.51
CA GLY A 393 -20.26 -4.79 31.61
C GLY A 393 -19.42 -5.34 32.78
N VAL A 394 -20.04 -5.63 33.93
CA VAL A 394 -19.32 -6.10 35.13
C VAL A 394 -18.95 -7.59 35.05
N ALA A 395 -19.77 -8.41 34.40
CA ALA A 395 -19.56 -9.87 34.31
C ALA A 395 -18.41 -10.28 33.38
N LEU A 396 -18.10 -9.47 32.35
CA LEU A 396 -17.02 -9.76 31.40
C LEU A 396 -15.63 -9.53 32.01
N MET A 397 -15.49 -8.50 32.85
CA MET A 397 -14.22 -8.15 33.50
C MET A 397 -13.84 -9.12 34.62
N ASP A 398 -14.82 -9.64 35.37
CA ASP A 398 -14.59 -10.67 36.39
C ASP A 398 -14.20 -12.04 35.79
N ALA A 399 -14.66 -12.35 34.57
CA ALA A 399 -14.34 -13.60 33.89
C ALA A 399 -12.90 -13.64 33.30
N LEU A 400 -12.30 -12.48 33.00
CA LEU A 400 -10.99 -12.38 32.34
C LEU A 400 -9.81 -12.24 33.32
N LYS A 401 -10.07 -11.80 34.55
CA LYS A 401 -9.05 -11.54 35.57
C LYS A 401 -8.10 -12.72 35.88
N PRO A 402 -8.56 -13.99 35.97
CA PRO A 402 -7.68 -15.12 36.27
C PRO A 402 -6.72 -15.51 35.12
N ARG A 403 -6.99 -15.06 33.88
CA ARG A 403 -6.16 -15.38 32.70
C ARG A 403 -5.02 -14.38 32.49
N ILE A 404 -5.17 -13.16 33.01
CA ILE A 404 -4.17 -12.09 32.92
C ILE A 404 -3.08 -12.27 33.99
N GLU A 405 -3.40 -12.89 35.13
CA GLU A 405 -2.50 -13.00 36.28
C GLU A 405 -1.67 -14.31 36.34
N ALA A 406 -1.73 -15.17 35.31
CA ALA A 406 -0.99 -16.44 35.31
C ALA A 406 0.49 -16.26 34.92
N PRO A 407 1.46 -16.78 35.69
CA PRO A 407 2.88 -16.68 35.35
C PRO A 407 3.26 -17.58 34.16
N LEU A 408 4.13 -17.07 33.29
CA LEU A 408 4.64 -17.75 32.10
C LEU A 408 5.49 -18.98 32.45
N PRO A 409 5.42 -20.08 31.66
CA PRO A 409 6.19 -21.29 31.92
C PRO A 409 7.70 -21.08 31.66
N PRO A 410 8.58 -21.81 32.37
CA PRO A 410 10.03 -21.63 32.24
C PRO A 410 10.57 -22.13 30.89
N LEU A 411 11.58 -21.41 30.38
CA LEU A 411 12.31 -21.70 29.15
C LEU A 411 12.96 -23.10 29.18
N GLN A 412 12.86 -23.84 28.07
CA GLN A 412 13.41 -25.19 27.95
C GLN A 412 14.96 -25.20 27.89
N PRO A 413 15.63 -26.26 28.37
CA PRO A 413 17.09 -26.33 28.54
C PRO A 413 17.93 -26.14 27.27
N ALA A 414 17.36 -26.37 26.08
CA ALA A 414 18.09 -26.31 24.80
C ALA A 414 18.53 -24.88 24.41
N VAL A 415 17.95 -23.83 25.02
CA VAL A 415 18.29 -22.43 24.71
C VAL A 415 19.49 -21.92 25.53
N ARG A 416 19.88 -22.62 26.62
CA ARG A 416 21.00 -22.17 27.48
C ARG A 416 22.38 -22.39 26.85
N GLY A 417 22.56 -23.45 26.06
CA GLY A 417 23.86 -23.81 25.48
C GLY A 417 24.32 -22.96 24.28
N LEU A 418 23.41 -22.23 23.63
CA LEU A 418 23.75 -21.40 22.46
C LEU A 418 24.10 -19.95 22.84
N CYS A 419 23.65 -19.46 24.00
CA CYS A 419 24.02 -18.12 24.49
C CYS A 419 25.50 -18.03 24.93
N GLU A 420 26.12 -19.13 25.38
CA GLU A 420 27.49 -19.13 25.88
C GLU A 420 28.55 -19.12 24.75
N MET A 421 28.25 -19.65 23.55
CA MET A 421 29.21 -19.66 22.44
C MET A 421 29.32 -18.31 21.68
N HIS A 422 28.38 -17.38 21.86
CA HIS A 422 28.40 -16.10 21.14
C HIS A 422 29.16 -14.99 21.89
N GLN A 423 29.46 -15.17 23.18
CA GLN A 423 30.24 -14.20 23.97
C GLN A 423 31.76 -14.30 23.76
N GLU A 424 32.28 -15.42 23.23
CA GLU A 424 33.72 -15.58 22.97
C GLU A 424 34.16 -15.05 21.58
N GLY A 425 33.23 -14.86 20.64
CA GLY A 425 33.53 -14.39 19.27
C GLY A 425 33.73 -12.88 19.10
N THR A 426 33.49 -12.07 20.14
CA THR A 426 33.56 -10.59 20.08
C THR A 426 34.85 -10.00 20.68
N LYS A 427 35.90 -10.81 20.88
CA LYS A 427 37.20 -10.34 21.39
C LYS A 427 38.38 -10.41 20.41
N GLN A 428 38.18 -10.75 19.14
CA GLN A 428 39.21 -10.60 18.11
C GLN A 428 38.58 -10.13 16.79
N GLY A 429 38.93 -8.92 16.37
CA GLY A 429 38.48 -8.28 15.14
C GLY A 429 38.72 -6.79 15.19
#